data_AF-A0A3N5L0X4-F1
#
_entry.id   AF-A0A3N5L0X4-F1
#
_cell.length_a   1.000
_cell.length_b   1.000
_cell.length_c   1.000
_cell.angle_alpha   90.00
_cell.angle_beta   90.00
_cell.angle_gamma   90.00
#
_symmetry.space_group_name_H-M   'P 1'
#
loop_
_entity.id
_entity.type
_entity.pdbx_description
1 polymer ?
#
loop_
_entity_poly.entity_id
_entity_poly.type
_entity_poly.pdbx_seq_one_letter_code
_entity_poly.pdbx_strand_id
1 'polypeptide(L)'
;MGEAWRSGLSPKDYFEEATEAFNSVKIPPRYKAPQQQITVSPDQLRHDFASANPRIGDQGLVVLCSGNGRFLQEVRACLTQELEGRPCNREVLRDACKSDQIIMRPLR
;
A
#
# COMPACT_ATOMS: atom_id res chain seq x y z
N MET A 1 -25.76 20.52 -6.39
CA MET A 1 -24.85 20.27 -5.25
C MET A 1 -24.01 19.07 -5.62
N GLY A 2 -22.88 19.29 -6.31
CA GLY A 2 -22.05 18.22 -6.89
C GLY A 2 -20.94 17.83 -5.93
N GLU A 3 -20.89 16.55 -5.59
CA GLU A 3 -19.91 15.96 -4.67
C GLU A 3 -18.51 16.04 -5.29
N ALA A 4 -17.55 16.53 -4.52
CA ALA A 4 -16.19 16.81 -5.00
C ALA A 4 -15.37 15.53 -5.17
N TRP A 5 -15.47 14.88 -6.33
CA TRP A 5 -14.49 13.93 -6.82
C TRP A 5 -13.27 14.73 -7.34
N ARG A 6 -12.20 14.86 -6.55
CA ARG A 6 -11.06 15.77 -6.88
C ARG A 6 -9.91 15.11 -7.64
N SER A 7 -10.19 14.21 -8.59
CA SER A 7 -9.17 13.78 -9.57
C SER A 7 -9.13 14.67 -10.81
N GLY A 8 -10.23 15.35 -11.16
CA GLY A 8 -10.33 16.14 -12.40
C GLY A 8 -10.44 15.31 -13.70
N LEU A 9 -10.38 13.98 -13.58
CA LEU A 9 -10.51 12.99 -14.65
C LEU A 9 -11.96 12.57 -14.93
N SER A 10 -12.28 12.20 -16.18
CA SER A 10 -13.54 11.50 -16.41
C SER A 10 -13.57 10.16 -15.63
N PRO A 11 -14.74 9.59 -15.33
CA PRO A 11 -14.81 8.30 -14.64
C PRO A 11 -14.02 7.19 -15.34
N LYS A 12 -14.02 7.19 -16.68
CA LYS A 12 -13.26 6.23 -17.48
C LYS A 12 -11.76 6.40 -17.25
N ASP A 13 -11.25 7.61 -17.44
CA ASP A 13 -9.81 7.90 -17.31
C ASP A 13 -9.33 7.61 -15.88
N TYR A 14 -10.16 7.91 -14.87
CA TYR A 14 -9.87 7.57 -13.48
C TYR A 14 -9.64 6.07 -13.27
N PHE A 15 -10.51 5.21 -13.80
CA PHE A 15 -10.34 3.76 -13.63
C PHE A 15 -9.19 3.21 -14.46
N GLU A 16 -8.89 3.79 -15.62
CA GLU A 16 -7.73 3.44 -16.44
C GLU A 16 -6.43 3.76 -15.69
N GLU A 17 -6.27 5.01 -15.21
CA GLU A 17 -5.10 5.42 -14.44
C GLU A 17 -4.96 4.66 -13.12
N ALA A 18 -6.06 4.42 -12.39
CA ALA A 18 -6.03 3.65 -11.15
C ALA A 18 -5.57 2.20 -11.39
N THR A 19 -5.99 1.60 -12.51
CA THR A 19 -5.58 0.25 -12.91
C THR A 19 -4.09 0.22 -13.28
N GLU A 20 -3.62 1.22 -14.02
CA GLU A 20 -2.19 1.36 -14.36
C GLU A 20 -1.34 1.51 -13.10
N ALA A 21 -1.74 2.41 -12.19
CA ALA A 21 -1.07 2.62 -10.92
C ALA A 21 -1.01 1.34 -10.08
N PHE A 22 -2.12 0.62 -9.95
CA PHE A 22 -2.15 -0.65 -9.23
C PHE A 22 -1.21 -1.69 -9.83
N ASN A 23 -1.24 -1.85 -11.16
CA ASN A 23 -0.40 -2.81 -11.87
C ASN A 23 1.10 -2.46 -11.83
N SER A 24 1.43 -1.19 -11.60
CA SER A 24 2.82 -0.75 -11.44
C SER A 24 3.48 -1.25 -10.14
N VAL A 25 2.67 -1.60 -9.12
CA VAL A 25 3.15 -2.07 -7.82
C VAL A 25 3.39 -3.58 -7.84
N LYS A 26 4.62 -3.98 -7.59
CA LYS A 26 5.05 -5.38 -7.46
C LYS A 26 4.90 -5.87 -6.03
N ILE A 27 4.09 -6.90 -5.83
CA ILE A 27 3.99 -7.60 -4.54
C ILE A 27 5.15 -8.61 -4.43
N PRO A 28 6.00 -8.54 -3.38
CA PRO A 28 7.07 -9.50 -3.20
C PRO A 28 6.54 -10.95 -3.13
N PRO A 29 7.22 -11.95 -3.75
CA PRO A 29 6.71 -13.31 -3.85
C PRO A 29 6.32 -13.96 -2.52
N ARG A 30 7.05 -13.67 -1.44
CA ARG A 30 6.76 -14.15 -0.08
C ARG A 30 5.36 -13.76 0.41
N TYR A 31 4.84 -12.62 -0.01
CA TYR A 31 3.54 -12.07 0.42
C TYR A 31 2.43 -12.32 -0.59
N LYS A 32 2.77 -12.84 -1.77
CA LYS A 32 1.80 -13.14 -2.82
C LYS A 32 1.10 -14.46 -2.52
N ALA A 33 -0.18 -14.39 -2.15
CA ALA A 33 -1.02 -15.55 -1.85
C ALA A 33 -0.40 -16.52 -0.82
N PRO A 34 -0.16 -16.05 0.42
CA PRO A 34 0.45 -16.87 1.46
C PRO A 34 -0.38 -18.12 1.75
N GLN A 35 0.27 -19.29 1.73
CA GLN A 35 -0.35 -20.58 2.06
C GLN A 35 -0.36 -20.85 3.57
N GLN A 36 0.51 -20.16 4.31
CA GLN A 36 0.64 -20.25 5.75
C GLN A 36 0.60 -18.86 6.36
N GLN A 37 0.33 -18.78 7.66
CA GLN A 37 0.39 -17.52 8.37
C GLN A 37 1.81 -16.95 8.31
N ILE A 38 1.94 -15.68 7.92
CA ILE A 38 3.21 -14.96 7.98
C ILE A 38 3.14 -13.95 9.12
N THR A 39 4.18 -13.93 9.95
CA THR A 39 4.41 -12.91 10.96
C THR A 39 5.63 -12.09 10.56
N VAL A 40 5.47 -10.76 10.51
CA VAL A 40 6.49 -9.82 10.03
C VAL A 40 6.28 -8.47 10.72
N SER A 41 7.35 -7.67 10.89
CA SER A 41 7.19 -6.29 11.34
C SER A 41 6.65 -5.41 10.20
N PRO A 42 5.86 -4.36 10.50
CA PRO A 42 5.45 -3.38 9.49
C PRO A 42 6.63 -2.75 8.74
N ASP A 43 7.74 -2.49 9.44
CA ASP A 43 8.94 -1.93 8.81
C ASP A 43 9.61 -2.90 7.85
N GLN A 44 9.75 -4.18 8.22
CA GLN A 44 10.31 -5.16 7.29
C GLN A 44 9.39 -5.36 6.07
N LEU A 45 8.07 -5.40 6.29
CA LEU A 45 7.11 -5.49 5.18
C LEU A 45 7.23 -4.29 4.24
N ARG A 46 7.33 -3.08 4.78
CA ARG A 46 7.53 -1.85 4.00
C ARG A 46 8.83 -1.91 3.20
N HIS A 47 9.93 -2.30 3.83
CA HIS A 47 11.24 -2.39 3.18
C HIS A 47 11.29 -3.46 2.07
N ASP A 48 10.63 -4.59 2.27
CA ASP A 48 10.52 -5.64 1.25
C ASP A 48 9.73 -5.15 0.02
N PHE A 49 8.64 -4.40 0.25
CA PHE A 49 7.90 -3.75 -0.84
C PHE A 49 8.74 -2.67 -1.53
N ALA A 50 9.49 -1.85 -0.79
CA ALA A 50 10.38 -0.85 -1.36
C ALA A 50 11.47 -1.48 -2.22
N SER A 51 12.06 -2.59 -1.76
CA SER A 51 13.08 -3.36 -2.50
C SER A 51 12.53 -3.94 -3.80
N ALA A 52 11.27 -4.41 -3.79
CA ALA A 52 10.60 -4.86 -5.02
C ALA A 52 10.16 -3.71 -5.95
N ASN A 53 10.06 -2.48 -5.43
CA ASN A 53 9.58 -1.30 -6.13
C ASN A 53 10.52 -0.09 -5.96
N PRO A 54 11.72 -0.10 -6.57
CA PRO A 54 12.71 0.97 -6.38
C PRO A 54 12.24 2.38 -6.75
N ARG A 55 11.32 2.50 -7.73
CA ARG A 55 10.70 3.79 -8.12
C ARG A 55 9.78 4.38 -7.06
N ILE A 56 9.18 3.53 -6.22
CA ILE A 56 8.29 3.97 -5.14
C ILE A 56 9.10 4.30 -3.89
N GLY A 57 10.03 3.41 -3.54
CA GLY A 57 10.90 3.54 -2.37
C GLY A 57 10.15 3.52 -1.03
N ASP A 58 10.91 3.59 0.06
CA ASP A 58 10.40 3.44 1.43
C ASP A 58 9.47 4.55 1.89
N GLN A 59 9.66 5.78 1.38
CA GLN A 59 8.87 6.96 1.74
C GLN A 59 7.49 7.00 1.06
N GLY A 60 7.34 6.26 -0.04
CA GLY A 60 6.10 6.13 -0.80
C GLY A 60 5.23 4.97 -0.35
N LEU A 61 5.61 4.24 0.70
CA LEU A 61 4.90 3.04 1.17
C LEU A 61 4.52 3.17 2.65
N VAL A 62 3.28 2.84 2.96
CA VAL A 62 2.76 2.85 4.34
C VAL A 62 1.99 1.56 4.59
N VAL A 63 2.31 0.89 5.69
CA VAL A 63 1.63 -0.33 6.13
C VAL A 63 0.54 0.03 7.12
N LEU A 64 -0.67 -0.47 6.89
CA LEU A 64 -1.81 -0.30 7.79
C LEU A 64 -2.18 -1.64 8.41
N CYS A 65 -2.67 -1.59 9.65
CA CYS A 65 -3.06 -2.78 10.39
C CYS A 65 -4.40 -2.61 11.10
N SER A 66 -5.07 -3.73 11.32
CA SER A 66 -6.38 -3.84 11.94
C SER A 66 -6.35 -4.80 13.13
N GLY A 67 -7.49 -4.94 13.82
CA GLY A 67 -7.62 -5.83 14.98
C GLY A 67 -6.67 -5.42 16.11
N ASN A 68 -6.68 -4.14 16.47
CA ASN A 68 -5.78 -3.52 17.44
C ASN A 68 -4.29 -3.72 17.08
N GLY A 69 -4.01 -3.63 15.78
CA GLY A 69 -2.67 -3.74 15.22
C GLY A 69 -2.14 -5.17 15.06
N ARG A 70 -2.99 -6.19 15.19
CA ARG A 70 -2.58 -7.59 15.07
C ARG A 70 -2.47 -8.08 13.62
N PHE A 71 -3.31 -7.57 12.71
CA PHE A 71 -3.43 -8.13 11.37
C PHE A 71 -3.07 -7.11 10.30
N LEU A 72 -2.39 -7.54 9.23
CA LEU A 72 -2.20 -6.72 8.04
C LEU A 72 -3.57 -6.35 7.47
N GLN A 73 -3.76 -5.06 7.20
CA GLN A 73 -4.94 -4.55 6.50
C GLN A 73 -4.59 -4.19 5.05
N GLU A 74 -3.67 -3.25 4.87
CA GLU A 74 -3.30 -2.69 3.56
C GLU A 74 -1.81 -2.35 3.52
N VAL A 75 -1.24 -2.38 2.32
CA VAL A 75 -0.03 -1.61 1.99
C VAL A 75 -0.48 -0.52 1.03
N ARG A 76 -0.36 0.74 1.43
CA ARG A 76 -0.69 1.90 0.60
C ARG A 76 0.56 2.42 -0.08
N ALA A 77 0.46 2.68 -1.38
CA ALA A 77 1.48 3.34 -2.17
C ALA A 77 1.05 4.79 -2.47
N CYS A 78 1.91 5.75 -2.16
CA CYS A 78 1.72 7.17 -2.43
C CYS A 78 2.53 7.56 -3.66
N LEU A 79 1.82 7.87 -4.75
CA LEU A 79 2.42 8.08 -6.08
C LEU A 79 2.17 9.50 -6.60
N THR A 80 3.03 9.97 -7.49
CA THR A 80 2.76 11.09 -8.42
C THR A 80 1.90 10.59 -9.59
N GLN A 81 1.51 11.50 -10.49
CA GLN A 81 0.76 11.13 -11.70
C GLN A 81 1.62 10.30 -12.67
N GLU A 82 2.94 10.45 -12.60
CA GLU A 82 3.92 9.69 -13.38
C GLU A 82 4.26 8.33 -12.74
N LEU A 83 3.50 7.92 -11.71
CA LEU A 83 3.68 6.65 -10.98
C LEU A 83 5.03 6.53 -10.23
N GLU A 84 5.64 7.67 -9.92
CA GLU A 84 6.84 7.75 -9.09
C GLU A 84 6.46 7.88 -7.60
N GLY A 85 7.30 7.32 -6.73
CA GLY A 85 7.10 7.39 -5.29
C GLY A 85 7.18 8.81 -4.74
N ARG A 86 6.24 9.18 -3.89
CA ARG A 86 6.30 10.44 -3.14
C ARG A 86 5.99 10.22 -1.67
N PRO A 87 6.51 11.08 -0.77
CA PRO A 87 6.14 11.03 0.64
C PRO A 87 4.61 11.07 0.83
N CYS A 88 4.09 10.12 1.61
CA CYS A 88 2.68 10.10 1.96
C CYS A 88 2.27 11.35 2.76
N ASN A 89 1.02 11.79 2.57
CA ASN A 89 0.49 12.92 3.31
C ASN A 89 0.30 12.57 4.80
N ARG A 90 0.10 13.59 5.63
CA ARG A 90 -0.07 13.42 7.09
C ARG A 90 -1.26 12.55 7.46
N GLU A 91 -2.31 12.53 6.66
CA GLU A 91 -3.51 11.73 6.93
C GLU A 91 -3.22 10.24 6.79
N VAL A 92 -2.59 9.82 5.68
CA VAL A 92 -2.16 8.44 5.48
C VAL A 92 -1.15 8.01 6.55
N LEU A 93 -0.22 8.89 6.93
CA LEU A 93 0.77 8.59 7.97
C LEU A 93 0.17 8.45 9.38
N ARG A 94 -0.99 9.07 9.67
CA ARG A 94 -1.66 8.88 10.97
C ARG A 94 -2.17 7.46 11.16
N ASP A 95 -2.56 6.81 10.06
CA ASP A 95 -3.08 5.44 10.03
C ASP A 95 -1.96 4.39 9.97
N ALA A 96 -0.69 4.81 9.91
CA ALA A 96 0.44 3.90 9.86
C ALA A 96 0.41 2.92 11.05
N CYS A 97 0.67 1.66 10.76
CA CYS A 97 0.69 0.61 11.76
C CYS A 97 1.81 0.85 12.78
N LYS A 98 1.46 0.80 14.07
CA LYS A 98 2.38 1.06 15.19
C LYS A 98 2.83 -0.20 15.92
N SER A 99 2.37 -1.37 15.49
CA SER A 99 2.73 -2.65 16.11
C SER A 99 4.13 -3.08 15.74
N ASP A 100 4.82 -3.77 16.65
CA ASP A 100 6.13 -4.36 16.35
C ASP A 100 6.03 -5.56 15.38
N GLN A 101 4.88 -6.23 15.37
CA GLN A 101 4.59 -7.40 14.52
C GLN A 101 3.14 -7.38 14.05
N ILE A 102 2.93 -7.85 12.83
CA ILE A 102 1.61 -8.04 12.22
C ILE A 102 1.52 -9.46 11.64
N ILE A 103 0.29 -9.95 11.58
CA ILE A 103 -0.04 -11.26 11.04
C ILE A 103 -0.73 -11.08 9.68
N MET A 104 -0.16 -11.71 8.65
CA MET A 104 -0.80 -11.92 7.37
C MET A 104 -1.47 -13.30 7.38
N ARG A 105 -2.79 -13.31 7.17
CA ARG A 105 -3.58 -14.55 7.13
C ARG A 105 -3.42 -15.23 5.77
N PRO A 106 -3.48 -16.58 5.72
CA PRO A 106 -3.54 -17.30 4.46
C PRO A 106 -4.78 -16.86 3.65
N LEU A 107 -4.64 -16.82 2.33
CA LEU A 107 -5.81 -16.75 1.46
C LEU A 107 -6.49 -18.13 1.46
N ARG A 108 -7.80 -18.13 1.66
CA ARG A 108 -8.65 -19.34 1.63
C ARG A 108 -9.40 -19.40 0.32
#